data_AF-A0A3B0W5R8-F1
#
_entry.id   AF-A0A3B0W5R8-F1
#
_cell.length_a   1.000
_cell.length_b   1.000
_cell.length_c   1.000
_cell.angle_alpha   90.00
_cell.angle_beta   90.00
_cell.angle_gamma   90.00
#
_symmetry.space_group_name_H-M   'P 1'
#
loop_
_entity.id
_entity.type
_entity.pdbx_description
1 polymer ?
#
loop_
_entity_poly.entity_id
_entity_poly.type
_entity_poly.pdbx_seq_one_letter_code
_entity_poly.pdbx_strand_id
1 'polypeptide(L)'
;MKKVGFKQSAVLVIALLFNGVTQAAEKQKACVKQQQAQGWSNAKTVVATVMNGAELNAVVGGYTKFKASQTYAIMVNKDKQVTILTLSPNAKGQLPFFEQEVTDQAEQKWRIKSDHWLCY
;
A
#
# COMPACT_ATOMS: atom_id res chain seq x y z
N MET A 1 38.72 25.47 22.21
CA MET A 1 38.06 25.40 20.87
C MET A 1 37.07 24.24 20.88
N LYS A 2 35.77 24.52 20.93
CA LYS A 2 34.69 23.52 21.03
C LYS A 2 34.41 22.93 19.63
N LYS A 3 34.62 21.62 19.45
CA LYS A 3 34.17 20.88 18.27
C LYS A 3 32.66 20.67 18.37
N VAL A 4 31.90 21.38 17.53
CA VAL A 4 30.46 21.19 17.41
C VAL A 4 30.22 19.95 16.56
N GLY A 5 29.67 18.91 17.19
CA GLY A 5 29.28 17.66 16.53
C GLY A 5 28.04 17.88 15.67
N PHE A 6 28.21 17.72 14.37
CA PHE A 6 27.14 17.83 13.38
C PHE A 6 26.40 16.48 13.30
N LYS A 7 25.43 16.29 14.19
CA LYS A 7 24.43 15.22 14.03
C LYS A 7 23.41 15.69 12.99
N GLN A 8 23.68 15.45 11.71
CA GLN A 8 22.67 15.61 10.68
C GLN A 8 21.72 14.42 10.70
N SER A 9 20.56 14.66 11.31
CA SER A 9 19.36 13.86 11.20
C SER A 9 19.04 13.55 9.74
N ALA A 10 19.20 12.30 9.33
CA ALA A 10 18.67 11.77 8.08
C ALA A 10 17.14 11.60 8.19
N VAL A 11 16.42 12.71 8.31
CA VAL A 11 14.96 12.73 8.38
C VAL A 11 14.45 13.85 7.48
N LEU A 12 14.66 13.74 6.16
CA LEU A 12 13.96 14.63 5.22
C LEU A 12 14.06 14.21 3.74
N VAL A 13 13.62 13.00 3.36
CA VAL A 13 13.45 12.68 1.92
C VAL A 13 12.21 11.82 1.69
N ILE A 14 11.04 12.27 2.14
CA ILE A 14 9.73 11.72 1.69
C ILE A 14 8.70 12.86 1.51
N ALA A 15 9.15 14.07 1.16
CA ALA A 15 8.25 15.23 1.02
C ALA A 15 8.19 15.83 -0.41
N LEU A 16 8.95 15.29 -1.39
CA LEU A 16 9.16 15.95 -2.68
C LEU A 16 8.63 15.20 -3.92
N LEU A 17 7.84 14.14 -3.77
CA LEU A 17 7.41 13.31 -4.93
C LEU A 17 6.01 13.62 -5.49
N PHE A 18 5.36 14.72 -5.10
CA PHE A 18 3.97 15.01 -5.49
C PHE A 18 3.77 16.11 -6.56
N ASN A 19 4.81 16.53 -7.28
CA ASN A 19 4.70 17.65 -8.23
C ASN A 19 4.93 17.26 -9.71
N GLY A 20 4.32 16.19 -10.23
CA GLY A 20 4.49 15.96 -11.67
C GLY A 20 3.78 14.82 -12.39
N VAL A 21 2.99 13.97 -11.72
CA VAL A 21 2.22 12.95 -12.43
C VAL A 21 0.75 13.09 -12.08
N THR A 22 0.02 13.81 -12.93
CA THR A 22 -1.44 13.88 -12.93
C THR A 22 -2.03 12.57 -13.48
N GLN A 23 -1.80 11.46 -12.78
CA GLN A 23 -2.63 10.27 -12.82
C GLN A 23 -2.99 9.95 -11.37
N ALA A 24 -4.27 10.14 -11.04
CA ALA A 24 -4.74 10.21 -9.67
C ALA A 24 -4.74 8.82 -9.04
N ALA A 25 -3.66 8.49 -8.34
CA ALA A 25 -3.66 7.39 -7.37
C ALA A 25 -4.87 7.54 -6.44
N GLU A 26 -5.82 6.62 -6.52
CA GLU A 26 -7.10 6.77 -5.84
C GLU A 26 -7.00 6.25 -4.41
N LYS A 27 -7.37 7.09 -3.44
CA LYS A 27 -7.50 6.68 -2.04
C LYS A 27 -8.87 6.06 -1.83
N GLN A 28 -8.89 4.78 -1.50
CA GLN A 28 -10.10 4.01 -1.27
C GLN A 28 -10.10 3.43 0.15
N LYS A 29 -11.27 3.43 0.82
CA LYS A 29 -11.42 2.74 2.10
C LYS A 29 -11.49 1.24 1.85
N ALA A 30 -10.65 0.49 2.55
CA ALA A 30 -10.58 -0.96 2.47
C ALA A 30 -10.91 -1.57 3.82
N CYS A 31 -11.60 -2.70 3.80
CA CYS A 31 -11.69 -3.61 4.92
C CYS A 31 -10.69 -4.74 4.72
N VAL A 32 -9.80 -4.95 5.69
CA VAL A 32 -8.72 -5.94 5.59
C VAL A 32 -8.64 -6.89 6.77
N LYS A 33 -8.21 -8.12 6.49
CA LYS A 33 -7.82 -9.13 7.49
C LYS A 33 -6.48 -9.73 7.11
N GLN A 34 -5.65 -10.00 8.08
CA GLN A 34 -4.37 -10.67 7.90
C GLN A 34 -4.50 -12.13 8.31
N GLN A 35 -3.89 -13.05 7.56
CA GLN A 35 -3.78 -14.43 8.01
C GLN A 35 -2.85 -14.49 9.23
N GLN A 36 -3.22 -15.27 10.24
CA GLN A 36 -2.46 -15.53 11.46
C GLN A 36 -2.43 -17.05 11.71
N ALA A 37 -1.63 -17.49 12.68
CA ALA A 37 -1.51 -18.91 13.02
C ALA A 37 -2.85 -19.56 13.41
N GLN A 38 -3.76 -18.78 14.03
CA GLN A 38 -5.05 -19.26 14.53
C GLN A 38 -6.23 -18.95 13.58
N GLY A 39 -5.97 -18.44 12.37
CA GLY A 39 -7.01 -18.04 11.41
C GLY A 39 -6.84 -16.60 10.95
N TRP A 40 -7.93 -15.95 10.57
CA TRP A 40 -7.91 -14.55 10.12
C TRP A 40 -7.97 -13.60 11.31
N SER A 41 -7.22 -12.51 11.25
CA SER A 41 -7.34 -11.41 12.22
C SER A 41 -8.75 -10.80 12.18
N ASN A 42 -9.11 -10.07 13.25
CA ASN A 42 -10.25 -9.16 13.21
C ASN A 42 -10.12 -8.18 12.04
N ALA A 43 -11.26 -7.87 11.42
CA ALA A 43 -11.32 -6.91 10.33
C ALA A 43 -10.92 -5.51 10.79
N LYS A 44 -10.27 -4.77 9.90
CA LYS A 44 -9.86 -3.38 10.15
C LYS A 44 -10.15 -2.55 8.91
N THR A 45 -10.74 -1.37 9.12
CA THR A 45 -10.84 -0.34 8.08
C THR A 45 -9.52 0.40 7.96
N VAL A 46 -9.00 0.48 6.74
CA VAL A 46 -7.79 1.22 6.39
C VAL A 46 -8.05 2.07 5.14
N VAL A 47 -7.22 3.08 4.92
CA VAL A 47 -7.20 3.82 3.65
C VAL A 47 -6.09 3.23 2.80
N ALA A 48 -6.46 2.62 1.68
CA ALA A 48 -5.53 2.09 0.69
C ALA A 48 -5.39 3.10 -0.45
N THR A 49 -4.18 3.28 -0.95
CA THR A 49 -3.94 3.92 -2.24
C THR A 49 -3.89 2.82 -3.30
N VAL A 50 -4.74 2.89 -4.32
CA VAL A 50 -4.77 1.91 -5.40
C VAL A 50 -4.13 2.50 -6.64
N MET A 51 -3.17 1.78 -7.23
CA MET A 51 -2.46 2.20 -8.44
C MET A 51 -1.93 0.99 -9.21
N ASN A 52 -1.60 1.19 -10.49
CA ASN A 52 -0.97 0.15 -11.28
C ASN A 52 0.54 0.02 -10.97
N GLY A 53 1.15 -1.09 -11.37
CA GLY A 53 2.56 -1.35 -11.09
C GLY A 53 3.53 -0.40 -11.78
N ALA A 54 3.17 0.14 -12.95
CA ALA A 54 4.00 1.11 -13.65
C ALA A 54 4.08 2.43 -12.88
N GLU A 55 2.94 2.91 -12.36
CA GLU A 55 2.85 4.07 -11.49
C GLU A 55 3.62 3.84 -10.19
N LEU A 56 3.44 2.68 -9.55
CA LEU A 56 4.12 2.36 -8.31
C LEU A 56 5.65 2.30 -8.48
N ASN A 57 6.13 1.72 -9.59
CA ASN A 57 7.53 1.73 -9.98
C ASN A 57 8.07 3.16 -10.15
N ALA A 58 7.31 4.05 -10.80
CA ALA A 58 7.69 5.45 -10.95
C ALA A 58 7.79 6.16 -9.58
N VAL A 59 6.83 5.92 -8.67
CA VAL A 59 6.79 6.54 -7.34
C VAL A 59 7.95 6.09 -6.46
N VAL A 60 8.30 4.80 -6.48
CA VAL A 60 9.38 4.24 -5.63
C VAL A 60 10.78 4.41 -6.24
N GLY A 61 10.89 5.03 -7.42
CA GLY A 61 12.16 5.24 -8.12
C GLY A 61 12.82 3.96 -8.62
N GLY A 62 12.04 2.90 -8.86
CA GLY A 62 12.53 1.60 -9.32
C GLY A 62 11.70 1.08 -10.47
N TYR A 63 12.31 0.73 -11.60
CA TYR A 63 11.57 0.50 -12.85
C TYR A 63 10.98 -0.91 -13.04
N THR A 64 11.35 -1.88 -12.20
CA THR A 64 11.05 -3.32 -12.45
C THR A 64 10.56 -4.09 -11.22
N LYS A 65 10.39 -3.44 -10.07
CA LYS A 65 10.02 -4.12 -8.81
C LYS A 65 8.59 -4.66 -8.86
N PHE A 66 7.69 -3.89 -9.46
CA PHE A 66 6.27 -4.22 -9.59
C PHE A 66 5.93 -4.54 -11.04
N LYS A 67 5.06 -5.54 -11.26
CA LYS A 67 4.60 -5.88 -12.62
C LYS A 67 3.72 -4.75 -13.14
N ALA A 68 4.13 -4.12 -14.24
CA ALA A 68 3.45 -2.95 -14.78
C ALA A 68 1.94 -3.15 -15.03
N SER A 69 1.54 -4.36 -15.46
CA SER A 69 0.15 -4.72 -15.75
C SER A 69 -0.68 -5.09 -14.53
N GLN A 70 -0.09 -5.11 -13.33
CA GLN A 70 -0.75 -5.53 -12.10
C GLN A 70 -1.25 -4.30 -11.32
N THR A 71 -2.36 -4.43 -10.60
CA THR A 71 -2.84 -3.40 -9.67
C THR A 71 -2.41 -3.73 -8.25
N TYR A 72 -2.05 -2.71 -7.48
CA TYR A 72 -1.62 -2.83 -6.10
C TYR A 72 -2.45 -1.96 -5.18
N ALA A 73 -2.72 -2.46 -3.97
CA ALA A 73 -3.27 -1.68 -2.87
C ALA A 73 -2.16 -1.40 -1.84
N ILE A 74 -1.83 -0.13 -1.65
CA ILE A 74 -0.79 0.35 -0.74
C ILE A 74 -1.45 0.88 0.53
N MET A 75 -1.11 0.30 1.67
CA MET A 75 -1.67 0.66 2.98
C MET A 75 -0.56 1.11 3.90
N VAL A 76 -0.77 2.21 4.62
CA VAL A 76 0.15 2.68 5.66
C VAL A 76 -0.44 2.30 7.01
N ASN A 77 0.27 1.44 7.73
CA ASN A 77 -0.11 0.99 9.06
C ASN A 77 0.18 2.07 10.12
N LYS A 78 -0.37 1.90 11.33
CA LYS A 78 -0.25 2.88 12.44
C LYS A 78 1.21 3.13 12.85
N ASP A 79 2.06 2.13 12.70
CA ASP A 79 3.50 2.17 12.95
C ASP A 79 4.32 2.73 11.76
N LYS A 80 3.64 3.33 10.76
CA LYS A 80 4.22 3.86 9.53
C LYS A 80 4.85 2.79 8.63
N GLN A 81 4.60 1.50 8.88
CA GLN A 81 4.97 0.44 7.95
C GLN A 81 4.05 0.45 6.74
N VAL A 82 4.60 0.17 5.56
CA VAL A 82 3.84 0.12 4.31
C VAL A 82 3.61 -1.34 3.93
N THR A 83 2.34 -1.71 3.77
CA THR A 83 1.94 -3.00 3.22
C THR A 83 1.45 -2.80 1.79
N ILE A 84 2.03 -3.56 0.85
CA ILE A 84 1.67 -3.49 -0.57
C ILE A 84 1.07 -4.82 -0.96
N LEU A 85 -0.23 -4.82 -1.25
CA LEU A 85 -1.00 -6.00 -1.62
C LEU A 85 -1.13 -6.09 -3.13
N THR A 86 -0.90 -7.29 -3.68
CA THR A 86 -1.11 -7.58 -5.09
C THR A 86 -2.58 -7.90 -5.33
N LEU A 87 -3.30 -7.04 -6.04
CA LEU A 87 -4.72 -7.27 -6.35
C LEU A 87 -4.88 -8.17 -7.57
N SER A 88 -6.10 -8.69 -7.76
CA SER A 88 -6.47 -9.42 -8.98
C SER A 88 -6.22 -8.57 -10.23
N PRO A 89 -5.80 -9.15 -11.37
CA PRO A 89 -5.65 -8.42 -12.64
C PRO A 89 -6.93 -7.70 -13.08
N ASN A 90 -8.10 -8.17 -12.62
CA ASN A 90 -9.40 -7.60 -12.93
C ASN A 90 -9.78 -6.39 -12.05
N ALA A 91 -8.93 -6.00 -11.10
CA ALA A 91 -9.17 -4.90 -10.17
C ALA A 91 -9.29 -3.54 -10.89
N LYS A 92 -8.60 -3.36 -12.04
CA LYS A 92 -8.67 -2.14 -12.88
C LYS A 92 -8.58 -0.82 -12.08
N GLY A 93 -7.67 -0.75 -11.11
CA GLY A 93 -7.49 0.44 -10.26
C GLY A 93 -8.51 0.58 -9.12
N GLN A 94 -9.32 -0.44 -8.84
CA GLN A 94 -10.33 -0.42 -7.78
C GLN A 94 -10.13 -1.60 -6.81
N LEU A 95 -10.53 -1.39 -5.56
CA LEU A 95 -10.66 -2.47 -4.59
C LEU A 95 -11.78 -3.43 -4.99
N PRO A 96 -11.64 -4.73 -4.71
CA PRO A 96 -12.69 -5.69 -5.01
C PRO A 96 -13.93 -5.44 -4.14
N PHE A 97 -15.10 -5.55 -4.76
CA PHE A 97 -16.38 -5.38 -4.05
C PHE A 97 -16.62 -6.49 -3.02
N PHE A 98 -16.22 -7.72 -3.34
CA PHE A 98 -16.28 -8.89 -2.47
C PHE A 98 -14.92 -9.17 -1.84
N GLU A 99 -14.91 -9.88 -0.71
CA GLU A 99 -13.68 -10.30 -0.04
C GLU A 99 -12.84 -11.19 -0.95
N GLN A 100 -11.59 -10.79 -1.20
CA GLN A 100 -10.62 -11.55 -1.98
C GLN A 100 -9.36 -11.82 -1.17
N GLU A 101 -8.82 -13.03 -1.30
CA GLU A 101 -7.49 -13.35 -0.80
C GLU A 101 -6.42 -12.76 -1.74
N VAL A 102 -5.48 -12.05 -1.16
CA VAL A 102 -4.36 -11.39 -1.83
C VAL A 102 -3.07 -11.62 -1.03
N THR A 103 -1.93 -11.36 -1.63
CA THR A 103 -0.63 -11.49 -0.98
C THR A 103 0.12 -10.17 -0.93
N ASP A 104 0.89 -9.98 0.14
CA ASP A 104 1.86 -8.89 0.22
C ASP A 104 3.24 -9.28 -0.34
N GLN A 105 4.20 -8.38 -0.23
CA GLN A 105 5.57 -8.57 -0.72
C GLN A 105 6.38 -9.62 0.07
N ALA A 106 5.92 -10.01 1.25
CA ALA A 106 6.53 -11.06 2.08
C ALA A 106 5.77 -12.40 1.93
N GLU A 107 4.93 -12.53 0.90
CA GLU A 107 4.06 -13.69 0.65
C GLU A 107 3.04 -13.95 1.77
N GLN A 108 2.82 -12.96 2.65
CA GLN A 108 1.78 -13.08 3.67
C GLN A 108 0.41 -12.95 3.03
N LYS A 109 -0.52 -13.80 3.46
CA LYS A 109 -1.91 -13.78 3.00
C LYS A 109 -2.73 -12.73 3.71
N TRP A 110 -3.54 -12.04 2.92
CA TRP A 110 -4.48 -11.01 3.36
C TRP A 110 -5.82 -11.24 2.69
N ARG A 111 -6.89 -10.79 3.35
CA ARG A 111 -8.20 -10.60 2.73
C ARG A 111 -8.48 -9.12 2.62
N ILE A 112 -9.00 -8.70 1.49
CA ILE A 112 -9.34 -7.30 1.21
C ILE A 112 -10.68 -7.20 0.48
N LYS A 113 -11.46 -6.18 0.85
CA LYS A 113 -12.63 -5.70 0.09
C LYS A 113 -12.78 -4.19 0.25
N SER A 114 -13.52 -3.56 -0.64
CA SER A 114 -13.96 -2.17 -0.51
C SER A 114 -14.89 -1.98 0.70
N ASP A 115 -14.75 -0.89 1.44
CA ASP A 115 -15.50 -0.62 2.69
C ASP A 115 -16.84 0.12 2.46
N HIS A 116 -17.68 -0.34 1.52
CA HIS A 116 -18.93 0.34 1.18
C HIS A 116 -20.12 -0.01 2.08
N TRP A 117 -20.02 -1.01 2.97
CA TRP A 117 -21.19 -1.46 3.74
C TRP A 117 -20.87 -1.87 5.18
N LEU A 118 -19.98 -2.84 5.39
CA LEU A 118 -19.61 -3.35 6.72
C LEU A 118 -18.22 -3.99 6.72
N CYS A 119 -17.40 -3.61 7.70
CA CYS A 119 -16.11 -4.23 7.99
C CYS A 119 -16.16 -5.02 9.30
N TYR A 120 -16.26 -6.36 9.21
CA TYR A 120 -16.35 -7.31 10.32
C TYR A 120 -15.49 -8.55 10.05
#